data_AF-A0A6C2D1G4-F1
#
_entry.id   AF-A0A6C2D1G4-F1
#
_cell.length_a   1.000
_cell.length_b   1.000
_cell.length_c   1.000
_cell.angle_alpha   90.00
_cell.angle_beta   90.00
_cell.angle_gamma   90.00
#
_symmetry.space_group_name_H-M   'P 1'
#
loop_
_entity.id
_entity.type
_entity.pdbx_description
1 polymer ?
#
loop_
_entity_poly.entity_id
_entity_poly.type
_entity_poly.pdbx_seq_one_letter_code
_entity_poly.pdbx_strand_id
1 'polypeptide(L)'
;MSAGIMAADDGLISFRARADNLFIWTLGAHLLLCLVVAGVTDSWGPALSVGVPAFLVPFLLSRTAQGALVTRIAVGCAFMIFCALLIQQTRGTIEAHFGIFVLLAFLVLYCDWRPLVAAAGLIAVHHLGFAWLQASGAGVYIFPQVDGIVRVLIHAVYVVVETGLLCFMAGLLKGMVEDGMTVSDFARRVTAGHLDYPFDPRRCEDRPLLGAVARMQEELRRTLTEARNTADSLQSLATRLTKTSIDIANGVSDQNNSTTAMAAAVQEMTASISQISGNASDARRLSSDSSDAAMAGSKVVKVAVGEMSSIAGVIGNAAERVEALGRESERAAEVVTIIKGIADQTNLLALNAAIEAARAGELGRGFAVVADEVRKLAERTTTATNEIGLMMNDMRGAKESVLACIESAVSLVNTGVAHAGAAGDSIDLITGRANGVGDIVNSISNALEEQSQAAQEIARHVEHISQMADRSAVATSDIAGEATALTGNAESLRSALERFHI
;
A
#
# COMPACT_ATOMS: atom_id res chain seq x y z
N MET A 1 -30.69 19.06 -45.74
CA MET A 1 -31.56 20.25 -45.91
C MET A 1 -32.97 19.95 -46.43
N SER A 2 -33.22 18.92 -47.26
CA SER A 2 -34.55 18.71 -47.88
C SER A 2 -35.65 18.15 -46.94
N ALA A 3 -35.32 17.27 -45.99
CA ALA A 3 -36.33 16.62 -45.13
C ALA A 3 -36.97 17.55 -44.07
N GLY A 4 -36.20 18.46 -43.47
CA GLY A 4 -36.71 19.40 -42.45
C GLY A 4 -37.61 20.50 -43.02
N ILE A 5 -37.38 20.89 -44.28
CA ILE A 5 -38.25 21.84 -44.99
C ILE A 5 -39.58 21.18 -45.35
N MET A 6 -39.57 19.91 -45.80
CA MET A 6 -40.80 19.15 -46.05
C MET A 6 -41.63 18.93 -44.78
N ALA A 7 -41.01 18.54 -43.66
CA ALA A 7 -41.73 18.32 -42.40
C ALA A 7 -42.37 19.61 -41.82
N ALA A 8 -41.71 20.76 -42.00
CA ALA A 8 -42.25 22.05 -41.58
C ALA A 8 -43.41 22.50 -42.48
N ASP A 9 -43.34 22.25 -43.79
CA ASP A 9 -44.41 22.60 -44.74
C ASP A 9 -45.64 21.68 -44.54
N ASP A 10 -45.42 20.38 -44.31
CA ASP A 10 -46.47 19.41 -43.95
C ASP A 10 -47.14 19.77 -42.62
N GLY A 11 -46.35 20.18 -41.62
CA GLY A 11 -46.86 20.61 -40.33
C GLY A 11 -47.71 21.89 -40.43
N LEU A 12 -47.27 22.88 -41.20
CA LEU A 12 -48.01 24.13 -41.40
C LEU A 12 -49.31 23.90 -42.19
N ILE A 13 -49.29 23.00 -43.18
CA ILE A 13 -50.50 22.55 -43.87
C ILE A 13 -51.47 21.88 -42.90
N SER A 14 -50.99 21.01 -42.01
CA SER A 14 -51.83 20.34 -41.01
C SER A 14 -52.46 21.32 -40.01
N PHE A 15 -51.71 22.36 -39.60
CA PHE A 15 -52.22 23.42 -38.73
C PHE A 15 -53.32 24.23 -39.44
N ARG A 16 -53.09 24.58 -40.71
CA ARG A 16 -54.07 25.29 -41.56
C ARG A 16 -55.33 24.45 -41.81
N ALA A 17 -55.20 23.14 -41.98
CA ALA A 17 -56.35 22.24 -42.12
C ALA A 17 -57.23 22.22 -40.85
N ARG A 18 -56.64 22.37 -39.66
CA ARG A 18 -57.42 22.55 -38.42
C ARG A 18 -58.15 23.89 -38.41
N ALA A 19 -57.51 24.96 -38.89
CA ALA A 19 -58.15 26.26 -39.04
C ALA A 19 -59.30 26.22 -40.05
N ASP A 20 -59.18 25.48 -41.17
CA ASP A 20 -60.29 25.26 -42.11
C ASP A 20 -61.53 24.71 -41.38
N ASN A 21 -61.38 23.66 -40.58
CA ASN A 21 -62.51 23.06 -39.87
C ASN A 21 -63.21 24.08 -38.96
N LEU A 22 -62.43 24.86 -38.20
CA LEU A 22 -62.98 25.92 -37.34
C LEU A 22 -63.75 26.96 -38.18
N PHE A 23 -63.17 27.42 -39.29
CA PHE A 23 -63.81 28.45 -40.10
C PHE A 23 -65.03 27.97 -40.87
N ILE A 24 -65.07 26.71 -41.28
CA ILE A 24 -66.28 26.11 -41.86
C ILE A 24 -67.42 26.09 -40.85
N TRP A 25 -67.15 25.73 -39.59
CA TRP A 25 -68.14 25.85 -38.52
C TRP A 25 -68.62 27.29 -38.35
N THR A 26 -67.69 28.26 -38.36
CA THR A 26 -68.01 29.69 -38.30
C THR A 26 -68.87 30.14 -39.48
N LEU A 27 -68.57 29.72 -40.71
CA LEU A 27 -69.37 30.03 -41.90
C LEU A 27 -70.78 29.42 -41.81
N GLY A 28 -70.92 28.21 -41.28
CA GLY A 28 -72.22 27.58 -41.04
C GLY A 28 -73.06 28.36 -40.02
N ALA A 29 -72.43 28.88 -38.96
CA ALA A 29 -73.09 29.75 -37.99
C ALA A 29 -73.54 31.08 -38.62
N HIS A 30 -72.74 31.66 -39.52
CA HIS A 30 -73.12 32.87 -40.26
C HIS A 30 -74.25 32.62 -41.24
N LEU A 31 -74.26 31.46 -41.93
CA LEU A 31 -75.39 31.06 -42.77
C LEU A 31 -76.69 30.99 -41.95
N LEU A 32 -76.64 30.34 -40.79
CA LEU A 32 -77.79 30.27 -39.89
C LEU A 32 -78.24 31.66 -39.44
N LEU A 33 -77.29 32.55 -39.08
CA LEU A 33 -77.59 33.93 -38.71
C LEU A 33 -78.28 34.68 -39.86
N CYS A 34 -77.77 34.58 -41.10
CA CYS A 34 -78.40 35.21 -42.26
C CYS A 34 -79.81 34.68 -42.54
N LEU A 35 -80.07 33.39 -42.30
CA LEU A 35 -81.41 32.79 -42.43
C LEU A 35 -82.37 33.31 -41.35
N VAL A 36 -81.90 33.48 -40.11
CA VAL A 36 -82.69 34.08 -39.02
C VAL A 36 -83.01 35.55 -39.35
N VAL A 37 -82.03 36.32 -39.79
CA VAL A 37 -82.22 37.73 -40.18
C VAL A 37 -83.17 37.82 -41.39
N ALA A 38 -83.11 36.86 -42.33
CA ALA A 38 -84.04 36.80 -43.47
C ALA A 38 -85.50 36.67 -43.03
N GLY A 39 -85.77 35.87 -41.99
CA GLY A 39 -87.11 35.72 -41.41
C GLY A 39 -87.66 37.02 -40.80
N VAL A 40 -86.79 37.91 -40.32
CA VAL A 40 -87.17 39.21 -39.74
C VAL A 40 -87.29 40.31 -40.80
N THR A 41 -86.45 40.26 -41.83
CA THR A 41 -86.28 41.34 -42.82
C THR A 41 -86.95 41.06 -44.18
N ASP A 42 -87.60 39.89 -44.31
CA ASP A 42 -88.18 39.34 -45.54
C ASP A 42 -87.18 39.27 -46.72
N SER A 43 -85.92 38.95 -46.42
CA SER A 43 -84.80 38.95 -47.36
C SER A 43 -84.36 37.53 -47.78
N TRP A 44 -85.32 36.61 -47.92
CA TRP A 44 -85.07 35.20 -48.25
C TRP A 44 -84.32 34.99 -49.59
N GLY A 45 -84.60 35.84 -50.58
CA GLY A 45 -83.98 35.76 -51.91
C GLY A 45 -82.45 35.86 -51.86
N PRO A 46 -81.87 36.96 -51.34
CA PRO A 46 -80.42 37.08 -51.14
C PRO A 46 -79.85 36.05 -50.15
N ALA A 47 -80.58 35.72 -49.08
CA ALA A 47 -80.11 34.76 -48.07
C ALA A 47 -79.83 33.37 -48.66
N LEU A 48 -80.70 32.88 -49.55
CA LEU A 48 -80.54 31.58 -50.19
C LEU A 48 -79.62 31.66 -51.42
N SER A 49 -79.80 32.67 -52.29
CA SER A 49 -79.06 32.74 -53.56
C SER A 49 -77.59 33.12 -53.39
N VAL A 50 -77.24 33.89 -52.34
CA VAL A 50 -75.85 34.28 -52.03
C VAL A 50 -75.29 33.46 -50.87
N GLY A 51 -76.06 33.29 -49.80
CA GLY A 51 -75.60 32.62 -48.58
C GLY A 51 -75.28 31.14 -48.76
N VAL A 52 -76.12 30.38 -49.47
CA VAL A 52 -75.88 28.93 -49.67
C VAL A 52 -74.62 28.68 -50.52
N PRO A 53 -74.42 29.33 -51.68
CA PRO A 53 -73.16 29.17 -52.43
C PRO A 53 -71.93 29.65 -51.64
N ALA A 54 -72.05 30.75 -50.88
CA ALA A 54 -70.96 31.28 -50.06
C ALA A 54 -70.52 30.29 -48.96
N PHE A 55 -71.41 29.43 -48.47
CA PHE A 55 -71.04 28.33 -47.57
C PHE A 55 -70.56 27.08 -48.32
N LEU A 56 -71.27 26.66 -49.38
CA LEU A 56 -71.05 25.37 -50.02
C LEU A 56 -69.69 25.31 -50.73
N VAL A 57 -69.26 26.39 -51.37
CA VAL A 57 -67.97 26.46 -52.10
C VAL A 57 -66.78 26.23 -51.16
N PRO A 58 -66.57 27.01 -50.08
CA PRO A 58 -65.48 26.75 -49.15
C PRO A 58 -65.65 25.41 -48.41
N PHE A 59 -66.88 24.96 -48.12
CA PHE A 59 -67.12 23.64 -47.50
C PHE A 59 -66.63 22.48 -48.38
N LEU A 60 -66.89 22.52 -49.69
CA LEU A 60 -66.42 21.48 -50.59
C LEU A 60 -64.89 21.53 -50.75
N LEU A 61 -64.32 22.72 -50.86
CA LEU A 61 -62.86 22.91 -50.94
C LEU A 61 -62.15 22.46 -49.66
N SER A 62 -62.74 22.66 -48.48
CA SER A 62 -62.18 22.17 -47.21
C SER A 62 -62.27 20.65 -47.05
N ARG A 63 -62.97 19.94 -47.93
CA ARG A 63 -62.99 18.46 -47.96
C ARG A 63 -62.00 17.90 -48.97
N THR A 64 -61.74 18.61 -50.06
CA THR A 64 -60.89 18.13 -51.16
C THR A 64 -59.47 18.70 -51.15
N ALA A 65 -59.27 19.90 -50.59
CA ALA A 65 -58.01 20.62 -50.59
C ALA A 65 -57.73 21.30 -49.23
N GLN A 66 -57.67 20.50 -48.16
CA GLN A 66 -57.41 20.99 -46.80
C GLN A 66 -56.08 21.72 -46.67
N GLY A 67 -56.09 22.87 -46.00
CA GLY A 67 -54.94 23.75 -45.79
C GLY A 67 -54.43 24.45 -47.06
N ALA A 68 -54.95 24.09 -48.23
CA ALA A 68 -54.51 24.62 -49.52
C ALA A 68 -54.84 26.11 -49.64
N LEU A 69 -54.05 26.84 -50.43
CA LEU A 69 -54.28 28.28 -50.62
C LEU A 69 -55.69 28.59 -51.16
N VAL A 70 -56.20 27.77 -52.08
CA VAL A 70 -57.52 27.96 -52.68
C VAL A 70 -58.64 27.92 -51.64
N THR A 71 -58.58 26.98 -50.70
CA THR A 71 -59.55 26.83 -49.61
C THR A 71 -59.50 28.03 -48.68
N ARG A 72 -58.30 28.48 -48.31
CA ARG A 72 -58.12 29.61 -47.39
C ARG A 72 -58.59 30.92 -47.99
N ILE A 73 -58.32 31.16 -49.27
CA ILE A 73 -58.85 32.31 -50.01
C ILE A 73 -60.37 32.20 -50.12
N ALA A 74 -60.91 31.03 -50.48
CA ALA A 74 -62.36 30.83 -50.58
C ALA A 74 -63.09 31.08 -49.25
N VAL A 75 -62.54 30.61 -48.13
CA VAL A 75 -63.05 30.88 -46.78
C VAL A 75 -62.99 32.37 -46.45
N GLY A 76 -61.86 33.04 -46.72
CA GLY A 76 -61.73 34.48 -46.51
C GLY A 76 -62.73 35.30 -47.34
N CYS A 77 -62.90 34.96 -48.61
CA CYS A 77 -63.91 35.55 -49.48
C CYS A 77 -65.34 35.28 -48.97
N ALA A 78 -65.62 34.05 -48.54
CA ALA A 78 -66.92 33.68 -48.02
C ALA A 78 -67.29 34.45 -46.75
N PHE A 79 -66.34 34.66 -45.83
CA PHE A 79 -66.56 35.54 -44.67
C PHE A 79 -66.98 36.94 -45.10
N MET A 80 -66.30 37.52 -46.09
CA MET A 80 -66.67 38.85 -46.59
C MET A 80 -68.02 38.87 -47.30
N ILE A 81 -68.38 37.79 -48.01
CA ILE A 81 -69.71 37.64 -48.63
C ILE A 81 -70.80 37.54 -47.55
N PHE A 82 -70.57 36.81 -46.46
CA PHE A 82 -71.51 36.75 -45.33
C PHE A 82 -71.66 38.10 -44.64
N CYS A 83 -70.57 38.84 -44.43
CA CYS A 83 -70.64 40.21 -43.93
C CYS A 83 -71.43 41.12 -44.87
N ALA A 84 -71.12 41.09 -46.17
CA ALA A 84 -71.83 41.84 -47.20
C ALA A 84 -73.33 41.52 -47.23
N LEU A 85 -73.69 40.23 -47.10
CA LEU A 85 -75.07 39.77 -47.04
C LEU A 85 -75.77 40.30 -45.79
N LEU A 86 -75.16 40.20 -44.61
CA LEU A 86 -75.74 40.76 -43.39
C LEU A 86 -75.93 42.26 -43.48
N ILE A 87 -74.96 43.00 -44.03
CA ILE A 87 -75.07 44.44 -44.27
C ILE A 87 -76.26 44.75 -45.19
N GLN A 88 -76.44 43.99 -46.26
CA GLN A 88 -77.61 44.12 -47.15
C GLN A 88 -78.92 43.84 -46.41
N GLN A 89 -78.99 42.77 -45.62
CA GLN A 89 -80.21 42.37 -44.91
C GLN A 89 -80.60 43.34 -43.80
N THR A 90 -79.63 43.92 -43.10
CA THR A 90 -79.87 44.92 -42.05
C THR A 90 -79.99 46.35 -42.58
N ARG A 91 -79.96 46.54 -43.91
CA ARG A 91 -80.01 47.86 -44.57
C ARG A 91 -78.86 48.78 -44.17
N GLY A 92 -77.67 48.22 -44.03
CA GLY A 92 -76.43 48.99 -43.85
C GLY A 92 -76.07 49.33 -42.41
N THR A 93 -76.60 48.62 -41.39
CA THR A 93 -76.31 48.96 -39.98
C THR A 93 -74.82 48.86 -39.65
N ILE A 94 -74.34 49.73 -38.76
CA ILE A 94 -72.93 49.78 -38.36
C ILE A 94 -72.53 48.46 -37.66
N GLU A 95 -73.44 47.84 -36.91
CA GLU A 95 -73.23 46.56 -36.25
C GLU A 95 -72.89 45.44 -37.24
N ALA A 96 -73.52 45.44 -38.42
CA ALA A 96 -73.21 44.47 -39.47
C ALA A 96 -71.82 44.71 -40.09
N HIS A 97 -71.34 45.96 -40.11
CA HIS A 97 -69.99 46.30 -40.60
C HIS A 97 -68.89 45.83 -39.65
N PHE A 98 -69.14 45.78 -38.33
CA PHE A 98 -68.16 45.23 -37.38
C PHE A 98 -67.79 43.76 -37.68
N GLY A 99 -68.70 43.00 -38.32
CA GLY A 99 -68.42 41.64 -38.75
C GLY A 99 -67.22 41.52 -39.69
N ILE A 100 -66.94 42.55 -40.51
CA ILE A 100 -65.80 42.57 -41.44
C ILE A 100 -64.48 42.51 -40.67
N PHE A 101 -64.30 43.41 -39.70
CA PHE A 101 -63.10 43.51 -38.87
C PHE A 101 -62.88 42.23 -38.05
N VAL A 102 -63.95 41.72 -37.43
CA VAL A 102 -63.90 40.48 -36.63
C VAL A 102 -63.49 39.27 -37.48
N LEU A 103 -64.12 39.09 -38.65
CA LEU A 103 -63.82 37.93 -39.50
C LEU A 103 -62.49 38.06 -40.24
N LEU A 104 -62.05 39.27 -40.57
CA LEU A 104 -60.68 39.51 -41.04
C LEU A 104 -59.66 39.12 -39.97
N ALA A 105 -59.86 39.54 -38.71
CA ALA A 105 -58.96 39.19 -37.62
C ALA A 105 -58.85 37.67 -37.40
N PHE A 106 -59.96 36.94 -37.55
CA PHE A 106 -59.96 35.48 -37.46
C PHE A 106 -59.06 34.81 -38.50
N LEU A 107 -58.99 35.34 -39.73
CA LEU A 107 -58.16 34.76 -40.80
C LEU A 107 -56.65 34.74 -40.47
N VAL A 108 -56.18 35.48 -39.46
CA VAL A 108 -54.80 35.40 -38.96
C VAL A 108 -54.41 33.97 -38.54
N LEU A 109 -55.36 33.14 -38.07
CA LEU A 109 -55.09 31.74 -37.71
C LEU A 109 -54.60 30.90 -38.88
N TYR A 110 -54.76 31.34 -40.14
CA TYR A 110 -54.13 30.65 -41.27
C TYR A 110 -52.62 30.85 -41.37
N CYS A 111 -52.05 31.77 -40.58
CA CYS A 111 -50.64 32.15 -40.62
C CYS A 111 -50.20 32.47 -42.06
N ASP A 112 -51.06 33.19 -42.79
CA ASP A 112 -50.84 33.55 -44.19
C ASP A 112 -51.54 34.88 -44.48
N TRP A 113 -50.81 35.78 -45.11
CA TRP A 113 -51.28 37.11 -45.47
C TRP A 113 -52.22 37.08 -46.69
N ARG A 114 -52.14 36.04 -47.53
CA ARG A 114 -52.89 35.99 -48.81
C ARG A 114 -54.41 35.96 -48.64
N PRO A 115 -55.00 35.15 -47.73
CA PRO A 115 -56.44 35.19 -47.46
C PRO A 115 -56.93 36.53 -46.92
N LEU A 116 -56.12 37.19 -46.08
CA LEU A 116 -56.42 38.51 -45.52
C LEU A 116 -56.52 39.56 -46.63
N VAL A 117 -55.53 39.62 -47.53
CA VAL A 117 -55.53 40.56 -48.66
C VAL A 117 -56.64 40.25 -49.65
N ALA A 118 -56.94 38.98 -49.92
CA ALA A 118 -58.04 38.58 -50.81
C ALA A 118 -59.41 39.00 -50.23
N ALA A 119 -59.64 38.77 -48.93
CA ALA A 119 -60.84 39.20 -48.23
C ALA A 119 -60.97 40.73 -48.23
N ALA A 120 -59.92 41.45 -47.85
CA ALA A 120 -59.89 42.91 -47.86
C ALA A 120 -60.16 43.49 -49.26
N GLY A 121 -59.57 42.89 -50.30
CA GLY A 121 -59.82 43.27 -51.69
C GLY A 121 -61.27 43.06 -52.11
N LEU A 122 -61.85 41.90 -51.78
CA LEU A 122 -63.25 41.59 -52.10
C LEU A 122 -64.21 42.56 -51.43
N ILE A 123 -64.01 42.83 -50.14
CA ILE A 123 -64.91 43.70 -49.38
C ILE A 123 -64.76 45.16 -49.81
N ALA A 124 -63.56 45.60 -50.24
CA ALA A 124 -63.34 46.91 -50.82
C ALA A 124 -64.10 47.08 -52.16
N VAL A 125 -64.02 46.08 -53.05
CA VAL A 125 -64.78 46.08 -54.31
C VAL A 125 -66.28 46.11 -54.02
N HIS A 126 -66.75 45.31 -53.06
CA HIS A 126 -68.14 45.32 -52.62
C HIS A 126 -68.57 46.71 -52.12
N HIS A 127 -67.82 47.32 -51.20
CA HIS A 127 -68.20 48.62 -50.62
C HIS A 127 -68.21 49.74 -51.65
N LEU A 128 -67.23 49.79 -52.56
CA LEU A 128 -67.19 50.78 -53.63
C LEU A 128 -68.34 50.58 -54.64
N GLY A 129 -68.54 49.34 -55.08
CA GLY A 129 -69.57 49.00 -56.06
C GLY A 129 -70.98 49.20 -55.50
N PHE A 130 -71.24 48.72 -54.28
CA PHE A 130 -72.55 48.81 -53.64
C PHE A 130 -72.86 50.23 -53.16
N ALA A 131 -71.86 51.03 -52.77
CA ALA A 131 -72.08 52.46 -52.52
C ALA A 131 -72.55 53.20 -53.78
N TRP A 132 -71.94 52.90 -54.93
CA TRP A 132 -72.34 53.49 -56.20
C TRP A 132 -73.74 53.01 -56.67
N LEU A 133 -74.01 51.70 -56.56
CA LEU A 133 -75.32 51.12 -56.89
C LEU A 133 -76.43 51.64 -55.97
N GLN A 134 -76.17 51.77 -54.67
CA GLN A 134 -77.11 52.36 -53.71
C GLN A 134 -77.40 53.82 -54.05
N ALA A 135 -76.36 54.61 -54.38
CA ALA A 135 -76.52 56.00 -54.81
C ALA A 135 -77.32 56.13 -56.12
N SER A 136 -77.26 55.12 -56.98
CA SER A 136 -78.02 55.04 -58.25
C SER A 136 -79.44 54.47 -58.09
N GLY A 137 -79.86 54.14 -56.86
CA GLY A 137 -81.21 53.62 -56.58
C GLY A 137 -81.44 52.15 -56.91
N ALA A 138 -80.39 51.33 -57.05
CA ALA A 138 -80.48 49.94 -57.49
C ALA A 138 -81.02 48.93 -56.45
N GLY A 139 -81.60 49.39 -55.35
CA GLY A 139 -82.19 48.51 -54.32
C GLY A 139 -81.19 47.71 -53.47
N VAL A 140 -79.90 48.09 -53.49
CA VAL A 140 -78.86 47.53 -52.62
C VAL A 140 -78.50 48.51 -51.51
N TYR A 141 -78.10 47.97 -50.35
CA TYR A 141 -77.82 48.73 -49.14
C TYR A 141 -76.42 48.38 -48.64
N ILE A 142 -75.54 49.38 -48.64
CA ILE A 142 -74.27 49.35 -47.94
C ILE A 142 -74.31 50.24 -46.70
N PHE A 143 -74.97 51.41 -46.76
CA PHE A 143 -75.11 52.32 -45.60
C PHE A 143 -76.59 52.63 -45.32
N PRO A 144 -76.95 53.05 -44.09
CA PRO A 144 -78.34 53.40 -43.77
C PRO A 144 -78.83 54.62 -44.55
N GLN A 145 -77.91 55.54 -44.89
CA GLN A 145 -78.15 56.76 -45.65
C GLN A 145 -76.98 57.01 -46.62
N VAL A 146 -77.29 57.56 -47.80
CA VAL A 146 -76.30 57.86 -48.85
C VAL A 146 -75.63 59.21 -48.55
N ASP A 147 -74.51 59.17 -47.84
CA ASP A 147 -73.80 60.37 -47.35
C ASP A 147 -72.47 60.63 -48.09
N GLY A 148 -72.47 60.45 -49.41
CA GLY A 148 -71.30 60.67 -50.29
C GLY A 148 -70.15 59.67 -50.11
N ILE A 149 -69.03 59.91 -50.81
CA ILE A 149 -67.87 58.98 -50.85
C ILE A 149 -66.99 59.01 -49.59
N VAL A 150 -67.13 60.04 -48.74
CA VAL A 150 -66.26 60.27 -47.58
C VAL A 150 -66.32 59.12 -46.57
N ARG A 151 -67.51 58.59 -46.30
CA ARG A 151 -67.68 57.44 -45.39
C ARG A 151 -66.97 56.19 -45.92
N VAL A 152 -67.04 55.92 -47.23
CA VAL A 152 -66.36 54.79 -47.87
C VAL A 152 -64.84 54.94 -47.77
N LEU A 153 -64.31 56.15 -47.96
CA LEU A 153 -62.88 56.43 -47.85
C LEU A 153 -62.37 56.20 -46.42
N ILE A 154 -63.12 56.63 -45.40
CA ILE A 154 -62.77 56.38 -43.99
C ILE A 154 -62.75 54.87 -43.70
N HIS A 155 -63.76 54.11 -44.13
CA HIS A 155 -63.78 52.66 -43.96
C HIS A 155 -62.63 51.98 -44.69
N ALA A 156 -62.29 52.43 -45.90
CA ALA A 156 -61.17 51.90 -46.68
C ALA A 156 -59.83 52.09 -45.94
N VAL A 157 -59.60 53.24 -45.30
CA VAL A 157 -58.40 53.49 -44.50
C VAL A 157 -58.31 52.51 -43.32
N TYR A 158 -59.41 52.30 -42.58
CA TYR A 158 -59.42 51.34 -41.47
C TYR A 158 -59.13 49.91 -41.93
N VAL A 159 -59.76 49.45 -43.02
CA VAL A 159 -59.53 48.10 -43.56
C VAL A 159 -58.09 47.93 -44.05
N VAL A 160 -57.49 48.94 -44.68
CA VAL A 160 -56.08 48.88 -45.13
C VAL A 160 -55.11 48.79 -43.94
N VAL A 161 -55.29 49.65 -42.93
CA VAL A 161 -54.43 49.67 -41.74
C VAL A 161 -54.56 48.36 -40.96
N GLU A 162 -55.80 47.90 -40.72
CA GLU A 162 -56.06 46.64 -40.05
C GLU A 162 -55.46 45.46 -40.83
N THR A 163 -55.72 45.37 -42.14
CA THR A 163 -55.19 44.28 -42.97
C THR A 163 -53.67 44.24 -42.94
N GLY A 164 -53.00 45.40 -42.98
CA GLY A 164 -51.55 45.50 -42.84
C GLY A 164 -51.04 44.93 -41.51
N LEU A 165 -51.69 45.30 -40.39
CA LEU A 165 -51.35 44.78 -39.06
C LEU A 165 -51.62 43.27 -38.96
N LEU A 166 -52.76 42.78 -39.46
CA LEU A 166 -53.09 41.36 -39.46
C LEU A 166 -52.14 40.54 -40.33
N CYS A 167 -51.68 41.08 -41.46
CA CYS A 167 -50.67 40.42 -42.31
C CYS A 167 -49.32 40.29 -41.57
N PHE A 168 -48.91 41.33 -40.85
CA PHE A 168 -47.71 41.29 -40.01
C PHE A 168 -47.86 40.24 -38.89
N MET A 169 -49.00 40.24 -38.17
CA MET A 169 -49.29 39.24 -37.14
C MET A 169 -49.32 37.82 -37.70
N ALA A 170 -49.88 37.61 -38.89
CA ALA A 170 -49.89 36.30 -39.55
C ALA A 170 -48.47 35.81 -39.89
N GLY A 171 -47.55 36.72 -40.24
CA GLY A 171 -46.13 36.42 -40.44
C GLY A 171 -45.42 36.01 -39.15
N LEU A 172 -45.66 36.74 -38.05
CA LEU A 172 -45.13 36.38 -36.73
C LEU A 172 -45.65 35.01 -36.26
N LEU A 173 -46.96 34.78 -36.39
CA LEU A 173 -47.59 33.52 -36.00
C LEU A 173 -47.08 32.35 -36.83
N LYS A 174 -46.84 32.55 -38.13
CA LYS A 174 -46.21 31.55 -38.99
C LYS A 174 -44.83 31.13 -38.45
N GLY A 175 -43.98 32.10 -38.09
CA GLY A 175 -42.66 31.84 -37.53
C GLY A 175 -42.72 31.02 -36.24
N MET A 176 -43.61 31.40 -35.30
CA MET A 176 -43.80 30.68 -34.03
C MET A 176 -44.29 29.24 -34.23
N VAL A 177 -45.19 29.02 -35.18
CA VAL A 177 -45.73 27.69 -35.50
C VAL A 177 -44.65 26.79 -36.13
N GLU A 178 -43.84 27.32 -37.05
CA GLU A 178 -42.69 26.60 -37.63
C GLU A 178 -41.61 26.24 -36.59
N ASP A 179 -41.32 27.16 -35.67
CA ASP A 179 -40.37 26.91 -34.58
C ASP A 179 -40.89 25.82 -33.65
N GLY A 180 -42.17 25.88 -33.26
CA GLY A 180 -42.80 24.85 -32.42
C GLY A 180 -42.73 23.45 -33.04
N MET A 181 -42.92 23.33 -34.36
CA MET A 181 -42.77 22.05 -35.06
C MET A 181 -41.32 21.56 -35.07
N THR A 182 -40.37 22.46 -35.32
CA THR A 182 -38.94 22.15 -35.31
C THR A 182 -38.50 21.63 -33.94
N VAL A 183 -38.92 22.31 -32.87
CA VAL A 183 -38.64 21.89 -31.49
C VAL A 183 -39.32 20.55 -31.17
N SER A 184 -40.55 20.34 -31.65
CA SER A 184 -41.23 19.06 -31.48
C SER A 184 -40.53 17.90 -32.20
N ASP A 185 -40.02 18.11 -33.41
CA ASP A 185 -39.27 17.07 -34.15
C ASP A 185 -37.94 16.77 -33.45
N PHE A 186 -37.22 17.82 -33.05
CA PHE A 186 -36.01 17.69 -32.25
C PHE A 186 -36.26 16.87 -30.97
N ALA A 187 -37.30 17.19 -30.19
CA ALA A 187 -37.61 16.45 -28.95
C ALA A 187 -37.89 14.96 -29.19
N ARG A 188 -38.54 14.62 -30.31
CA ARG A 188 -38.77 13.21 -30.72
C ARG A 188 -37.45 12.51 -31.08
N ARG A 189 -36.56 13.19 -31.80
CA ARG A 189 -35.23 12.67 -32.15
C ARG A 189 -34.36 12.43 -30.92
N VAL A 190 -34.33 13.38 -29.98
CA VAL A 190 -33.62 13.21 -28.70
C VAL A 190 -34.15 12.00 -27.94
N THR A 191 -35.47 11.80 -27.92
CA THR A 191 -36.07 10.62 -27.29
C THR A 191 -35.67 9.32 -27.99
N ALA A 192 -35.45 9.35 -29.30
CA ALA A 192 -34.89 8.21 -30.05
C ALA A 192 -33.37 8.06 -29.90
N GLY A 193 -32.70 8.96 -29.18
CA GLY A 193 -31.25 8.96 -28.96
C GLY A 193 -30.47 9.78 -29.99
N HIS A 194 -31.12 10.43 -30.95
CA HIS A 194 -30.46 11.21 -32.00
C HIS A 194 -30.25 12.67 -31.56
N LEU A 195 -28.98 13.05 -31.36
CA LEU A 195 -28.57 14.42 -30.98
C LEU A 195 -27.82 15.13 -32.11
N ASP A 196 -27.96 14.65 -33.34
CA ASP A 196 -27.32 15.13 -34.57
C ASP A 196 -28.24 16.06 -35.39
N TYR A 197 -29.20 16.74 -34.74
CA TYR A 197 -30.12 17.62 -35.47
C TYR A 197 -29.38 18.83 -36.05
N PRO A 198 -29.49 19.08 -37.36
CA PRO A 198 -28.76 20.16 -38.01
C PRO A 198 -29.53 21.48 -37.88
N PHE A 199 -29.34 22.17 -36.76
CA PHE A 199 -29.83 23.54 -36.58
C PHE A 199 -29.11 24.49 -37.55
N ASP A 200 -29.87 25.26 -38.34
CA ASP A 200 -29.34 26.30 -39.20
C ASP A 200 -28.92 27.51 -38.35
N PRO A 201 -27.62 27.89 -38.31
CA PRO A 201 -27.12 28.98 -37.47
C PRO A 201 -27.84 30.31 -37.75
N ARG A 202 -28.16 30.60 -39.01
CA ARG A 202 -28.81 31.87 -39.38
C ARG A 202 -30.20 31.98 -38.78
N ARG A 203 -30.96 30.88 -38.82
CA ARG A 203 -32.30 30.83 -38.20
C ARG A 203 -32.23 30.90 -36.68
N CYS A 204 -31.16 30.40 -36.07
CA CYS A 204 -30.98 30.43 -34.62
C CYS A 204 -30.64 31.83 -34.09
N GLU A 205 -29.98 32.67 -34.89
CA GLU A 205 -29.74 34.08 -34.59
C GLU A 205 -31.06 34.87 -34.63
N ASP A 206 -31.85 34.66 -35.68
CA ASP A 206 -33.11 35.40 -35.89
C ASP A 206 -34.27 34.89 -35.02
N ARG A 207 -34.23 33.62 -34.59
CA ARG A 207 -35.31 32.95 -33.84
C ARG A 207 -34.77 32.42 -32.49
N PRO A 208 -34.98 33.16 -31.38
CA PRO A 208 -34.41 32.84 -30.07
C PRO A 208 -34.74 31.44 -29.55
N LEU A 209 -35.93 30.90 -29.85
CA LEU A 209 -36.34 29.55 -29.44
C LEU A 209 -35.46 28.48 -30.09
N LEU A 210 -35.20 28.58 -31.40
CA LEU A 210 -34.32 27.65 -32.10
C LEU A 210 -32.88 27.75 -31.59
N GLY A 211 -32.38 28.96 -31.37
CA GLY A 211 -31.05 29.17 -30.80
C GLY A 211 -30.88 28.60 -29.39
N ALA A 212 -31.91 28.66 -28.54
CA ALA A 212 -31.88 28.06 -27.21
C ALA A 212 -31.82 26.52 -27.28
N VAL A 213 -32.62 25.91 -28.15
CA VAL A 213 -32.64 24.44 -28.32
C VAL A 213 -31.35 23.93 -28.98
N ALA A 214 -30.78 24.69 -29.93
CA ALA A 214 -29.47 24.37 -30.52
C ALA A 214 -28.35 24.35 -29.47
N ARG A 215 -28.30 25.35 -28.58
CA ARG A 215 -27.35 25.36 -27.46
C ARG A 215 -27.58 24.20 -26.49
N MET A 216 -28.84 23.86 -26.21
CA MET A 216 -29.16 22.71 -25.37
C MET A 216 -28.69 21.39 -25.99
N GLN A 217 -28.83 21.20 -27.31
CA GLN A 217 -28.26 20.05 -28.00
C GLN A 217 -26.75 20.00 -27.83
N GLU A 218 -26.05 21.11 -28.05
CA GLU A 218 -24.58 21.15 -27.94
C GLU A 218 -24.10 20.80 -26.53
N GLU A 219 -24.72 21.36 -25.49
CA GLU A 219 -24.38 21.03 -24.10
C GLU A 219 -24.67 19.55 -23.78
N LEU A 220 -25.79 19.00 -24.26
CA LEU A 220 -26.09 17.56 -24.11
C LEU A 220 -25.05 16.68 -24.79
N ARG A 221 -24.64 17.01 -26.03
CA ARG A 221 -23.59 16.30 -26.77
C ARG A 221 -22.26 16.33 -26.00
N ARG A 222 -21.89 17.50 -25.47
CA ARG A 222 -20.68 17.69 -24.67
C ARG A 222 -20.70 16.84 -23.41
N THR A 223 -21.78 16.92 -22.60
CA THR A 223 -21.92 16.12 -21.36
C THR A 223 -21.89 14.62 -21.64
N LEU A 224 -22.56 14.14 -22.69
CA LEU A 224 -22.53 12.71 -23.03
C LEU A 224 -21.15 12.25 -23.50
N THR A 225 -20.41 13.10 -24.23
CA THR A 225 -19.02 12.82 -24.64
C THR A 225 -18.09 12.76 -23.44
N GLU A 226 -18.20 13.71 -22.50
CA GLU A 226 -17.46 13.72 -21.24
C GLU A 226 -17.78 12.46 -20.40
N ALA A 227 -19.04 12.04 -20.36
CA ALA A 227 -19.47 10.82 -19.67
C ALA A 227 -18.88 9.55 -20.30
N ARG A 228 -18.79 9.47 -21.65
CA ARG A 228 -18.12 8.36 -22.35
C ARG A 228 -16.64 8.29 -22.01
N ASN A 229 -15.93 9.41 -22.09
CA ASN A 229 -14.51 9.47 -21.74
C ASN A 229 -14.26 9.07 -20.28
N THR A 230 -15.17 9.44 -19.38
CA THR A 230 -15.13 9.04 -17.96
C THR A 230 -15.32 7.53 -17.81
N ALA A 231 -16.29 6.93 -18.51
CA ALA A 231 -16.49 5.48 -18.51
C ALA A 231 -15.24 4.71 -18.97
N ASP A 232 -14.62 5.15 -20.07
CA ASP A 232 -13.38 4.54 -20.57
C ASP A 232 -12.21 4.69 -19.58
N SER A 233 -12.11 5.84 -18.91
CA SER A 233 -11.11 6.07 -17.88
C SER A 233 -11.31 5.17 -16.65
N LEU A 234 -12.55 4.97 -16.21
CA LEU A 234 -12.90 4.05 -15.12
C LEU A 234 -12.55 2.60 -15.49
N GLN A 235 -12.81 2.18 -16.73
CA GLN A 235 -12.43 0.85 -17.21
C GLN A 235 -10.91 0.63 -17.19
N SER A 236 -10.15 1.62 -17.65
CA SER A 236 -8.68 1.58 -17.62
C SER A 236 -8.16 1.51 -16.19
N LEU A 237 -8.72 2.33 -15.29
CA LEU A 237 -8.36 2.34 -13.87
C LEU A 237 -8.65 1.00 -13.20
N ALA A 238 -9.83 0.42 -13.44
CA ALA A 238 -10.21 -0.89 -12.93
C ALA A 238 -9.25 -2.00 -13.38
N THR A 239 -8.85 -1.98 -14.65
CA THR A 239 -7.88 -2.94 -15.20
C THR A 239 -6.52 -2.79 -14.52
N ARG A 240 -6.07 -1.55 -14.27
CA ARG A 240 -4.83 -1.28 -13.55
C ARG A 240 -4.90 -1.75 -12.09
N LEU A 241 -6.00 -1.48 -11.39
CA LEU A 241 -6.22 -1.94 -10.02
C LEU A 241 -6.21 -3.47 -9.92
N THR A 242 -6.84 -4.16 -10.87
CA THR A 242 -6.83 -5.63 -10.94
C THR A 242 -5.41 -6.15 -11.08
N LYS A 243 -4.63 -5.58 -12.02
CA LYS A 243 -3.23 -5.97 -12.21
C LYS A 243 -2.39 -5.72 -10.95
N THR A 244 -2.50 -4.52 -10.36
CA THR A 244 -1.76 -4.18 -9.13
C THR A 244 -2.15 -5.10 -7.97
N SER A 245 -3.42 -5.50 -7.88
CA SER A 245 -3.86 -6.46 -6.86
C SER A 245 -3.20 -7.84 -7.06
N ILE A 246 -3.09 -8.32 -8.30
CA ILE A 246 -2.37 -9.57 -8.59
C ILE A 246 -0.89 -9.46 -8.20
N ASP A 247 -0.24 -8.34 -8.54
CA ASP A 247 1.17 -8.12 -8.20
C ASP A 247 1.39 -8.09 -6.68
N ILE A 248 0.48 -7.44 -5.93
CA ILE A 248 0.54 -7.43 -4.45
C ILE A 248 0.28 -8.83 -3.89
N ALA A 249 -0.70 -9.57 -4.41
CA ALA A 249 -1.00 -10.92 -3.94
C ALA A 249 0.21 -11.87 -4.11
N ASN A 250 0.93 -11.76 -5.23
CA ASN A 250 2.18 -12.49 -5.45
C ASN A 250 3.26 -12.07 -4.42
N GLY A 251 3.43 -10.76 -4.19
CA GLY A 251 4.37 -10.25 -3.20
C GLY A 251 4.05 -10.72 -1.76
N VAL A 252 2.77 -10.81 -1.41
CA VAL A 252 2.31 -11.35 -0.12
C VAL A 252 2.65 -12.83 0.00
N SER A 253 2.49 -13.61 -1.08
CA SER A 253 2.91 -15.02 -1.11
C SER A 253 4.42 -15.19 -0.87
N ASP A 254 5.24 -14.37 -1.53
CA ASP A 254 6.70 -14.39 -1.33
C ASP A 254 7.11 -13.95 0.08
N GLN A 255 6.42 -12.95 0.63
CA GLN A 255 6.61 -12.51 2.01
C GLN A 255 6.27 -13.63 2.99
N ASN A 256 5.20 -14.40 2.76
CA ASN A 256 4.81 -15.50 3.63
C ASN A 256 5.85 -16.64 3.62
N ASN A 257 6.38 -16.98 2.44
CA ASN A 257 7.47 -17.94 2.30
C ASN A 257 8.74 -17.48 3.04
N SER A 258 9.10 -16.20 2.89
CA SER A 258 10.25 -15.60 3.58
C SER A 258 10.07 -15.59 5.09
N THR A 259 8.86 -15.29 5.57
CA THR A 259 8.51 -15.27 7.00
C THR A 259 8.58 -16.68 7.59
N THR A 260 8.12 -17.69 6.86
CA THR A 260 8.24 -19.11 7.25
C THR A 260 9.70 -19.53 7.37
N ALA A 261 10.54 -19.16 6.40
CA ALA A 261 11.97 -19.42 6.45
C ALA A 261 12.67 -18.71 7.62
N MET A 262 12.29 -17.46 7.91
CA MET A 262 12.78 -16.74 9.08
C MET A 262 12.37 -17.42 10.39
N ALA A 263 11.11 -17.88 10.50
CA ALA A 263 10.65 -18.60 11.69
C ALA A 263 11.50 -19.86 11.94
N ALA A 264 11.78 -20.64 10.89
CA ALA A 264 12.64 -21.81 10.98
C ALA A 264 14.07 -21.44 11.42
N ALA A 265 14.65 -20.39 10.84
CA ALA A 265 15.99 -19.91 11.21
C ALA A 265 16.07 -19.43 12.67
N VAL A 266 15.02 -18.80 13.19
CA VAL A 266 14.94 -18.37 14.60
C VAL A 266 14.82 -19.57 15.54
N GLN A 267 14.07 -20.61 15.15
CA GLN A 267 14.01 -21.85 15.91
C GLN A 267 15.38 -22.55 15.96
N GLU A 268 16.08 -22.64 14.84
CA GLU A 268 17.42 -23.22 14.76
C GLU A 268 18.44 -22.40 15.59
N MET A 269 18.33 -21.07 15.57
CA MET A 269 19.13 -20.18 16.40
C MET A 269 18.89 -20.41 17.88
N THR A 270 17.62 -20.54 18.29
CA THR A 270 17.24 -20.80 19.69
C THR A 270 17.78 -22.16 20.17
N ALA A 271 17.68 -23.20 19.34
CA ALA A 271 18.27 -24.50 19.63
C ALA A 271 19.80 -24.42 19.76
N SER A 272 20.46 -23.68 18.87
CA SER A 272 21.91 -23.46 18.90
C SER A 272 22.36 -22.72 20.16
N ILE A 273 21.64 -21.66 20.57
CA ILE A 273 21.91 -20.93 21.82
C ILE A 273 21.81 -21.88 23.02
N SER A 274 20.76 -22.72 23.07
CA SER A 274 20.59 -23.71 24.14
C SER A 274 21.75 -24.72 24.18
N GLN A 275 22.20 -25.19 23.02
CA GLN A 275 23.32 -26.12 22.93
C GLN A 275 24.64 -25.47 23.40
N ILE A 276 24.92 -24.25 22.95
CA ILE A 276 26.13 -23.52 23.34
C ILE A 276 26.10 -23.19 24.84
N SER A 277 24.93 -22.88 25.40
CA SER A 277 24.74 -22.68 26.84
C SER A 277 25.08 -23.95 27.64
N GLY A 278 24.61 -25.12 27.18
CA GLY A 278 25.01 -26.41 27.75
C GLY A 278 26.52 -26.64 27.70
N ASN A 279 27.15 -26.39 26.54
CA ASN A 279 28.59 -26.52 26.36
C ASN A 279 29.39 -25.55 27.26
N ALA A 280 28.90 -24.33 27.45
CA ALA A 280 29.50 -23.34 28.35
C ALA A 280 29.41 -23.83 29.80
N SER A 281 28.27 -24.36 30.23
CA SER A 281 28.12 -24.96 31.56
C SER A 281 29.09 -26.11 31.79
N ASP A 282 29.25 -27.01 30.82
CA ASP A 282 30.21 -28.11 30.90
C ASP A 282 31.67 -27.61 30.92
N ALA A 283 32.01 -26.62 30.11
CA ALA A 283 33.35 -26.01 30.11
C ALA A 283 33.68 -25.36 31.47
N ARG A 284 32.71 -24.69 32.10
CA ARG A 284 32.85 -24.15 33.45
C ARG A 284 33.15 -25.24 34.47
N ARG A 285 32.38 -26.33 34.42
CA ARG A 285 32.57 -27.48 35.33
C ARG A 285 33.96 -28.09 35.16
N LEU A 286 34.37 -28.36 33.93
CA LEU A 286 35.71 -28.91 33.64
C LEU A 286 36.85 -27.98 34.08
N SER A 287 36.67 -26.66 33.92
CA SER A 287 37.60 -25.65 34.42
C SER A 287 37.70 -25.65 35.95
N SER A 288 36.56 -25.74 36.65
CA SER A 288 36.52 -25.88 38.11
C SER A 288 37.21 -27.17 38.57
N ASP A 289 36.85 -28.31 37.99
CA ASP A 289 37.44 -29.62 38.32
C ASP A 289 38.96 -29.62 38.09
N SER A 290 39.43 -28.95 37.02
CA SER A 290 40.85 -28.79 36.72
C SER A 290 41.58 -27.91 37.75
N SER A 291 40.93 -26.82 38.20
CA SER A 291 41.46 -25.96 39.26
C SER A 291 41.58 -26.72 40.58
N ASP A 292 40.55 -27.50 40.96
CA ASP A 292 40.56 -28.29 42.19
C ASP A 292 41.65 -29.38 42.14
N ALA A 293 41.79 -30.08 41.00
CA ALA A 293 42.85 -31.06 40.79
C ALA A 293 44.24 -30.43 40.86
N ALA A 294 44.43 -29.25 40.27
CA ALA A 294 45.68 -28.50 40.34
C ALA A 294 45.98 -28.05 41.78
N MET A 295 45.01 -27.52 42.52
CA MET A 295 45.17 -27.18 43.94
C MET A 295 45.56 -28.38 44.80
N ALA A 296 44.94 -29.54 44.57
CA ALA A 296 45.31 -30.78 45.24
C ALA A 296 46.75 -31.19 44.89
N GLY A 297 47.15 -31.10 43.62
CA GLY A 297 48.52 -31.32 43.17
C GLY A 297 49.55 -30.38 43.81
N SER A 298 49.22 -29.08 43.91
CA SER A 298 50.07 -28.06 44.55
C SER A 298 50.32 -28.41 46.02
N LYS A 299 49.30 -28.91 46.72
CA LYS A 299 49.43 -29.40 48.10
C LYS A 299 50.38 -30.59 48.21
N VAL A 300 50.27 -31.57 47.31
CA VAL A 300 51.17 -32.74 47.29
C VAL A 300 52.62 -32.32 47.03
N VAL A 301 52.85 -31.42 46.08
CA VAL A 301 54.19 -30.88 45.80
C VAL A 301 54.76 -30.14 47.01
N LYS A 302 53.97 -29.30 47.69
CA LYS A 302 54.41 -28.61 48.92
C LYS A 302 54.80 -29.59 50.04
N VAL A 303 54.05 -30.68 50.19
CA VAL A 303 54.40 -31.75 51.14
C VAL A 303 55.74 -32.40 50.73
N ALA A 304 55.91 -32.76 49.46
CA ALA A 304 57.14 -33.37 48.97
C ALA A 304 58.38 -32.47 49.16
N VAL A 305 58.24 -31.16 48.96
CA VAL A 305 59.31 -30.18 49.26
C VAL A 305 59.66 -30.19 50.75
N GLY A 306 58.67 -30.23 51.64
CA GLY A 306 58.88 -30.31 53.08
C GLY A 306 59.55 -31.62 53.52
N GLU A 307 59.17 -32.74 52.92
CA GLU A 307 59.82 -34.05 53.15
C GLU A 307 61.27 -34.06 52.68
N MET A 308 61.57 -33.49 51.49
CA MET A 308 62.95 -33.35 51.00
C MET A 308 63.80 -32.47 51.92
N SER A 309 63.24 -31.38 52.46
CA SER A 309 63.94 -30.55 53.45
C SER A 309 64.22 -31.33 54.74
N SER A 310 63.30 -32.19 55.17
CA SER A 310 63.50 -33.07 56.33
C SER A 310 64.61 -34.10 56.06
N ILE A 311 64.64 -34.70 54.86
CA ILE A 311 65.71 -35.63 54.43
C ILE A 311 67.07 -34.91 54.43
N ALA A 312 67.15 -33.68 53.92
CA ALA A 312 68.37 -32.87 53.96
C ALA A 312 68.88 -32.69 55.41
N GLY A 313 67.96 -32.43 56.36
CA GLY A 313 68.29 -32.33 57.78
C GLY A 313 68.80 -33.63 58.39
N VAL A 314 68.21 -34.78 58.04
CA VAL A 314 68.67 -36.10 58.49
C VAL A 314 70.06 -36.41 57.94
N ILE A 315 70.32 -36.11 56.66
CA ILE A 315 71.64 -36.29 56.03
C ILE A 315 72.68 -35.38 56.69
N GLY A 316 72.33 -34.12 56.98
CA GLY A 316 73.21 -33.20 57.71
C GLY A 316 73.61 -33.74 59.08
N ASN A 317 72.65 -34.26 59.85
CA ASN A 317 72.92 -34.91 61.13
C ASN A 317 73.80 -36.17 60.99
N ALA A 318 73.63 -36.95 59.91
CA ALA A 318 74.46 -38.11 59.63
C ALA A 318 75.92 -37.70 59.34
N ALA A 319 76.11 -36.59 58.59
CA ALA A 319 77.43 -36.03 58.31
C ALA A 319 78.18 -35.67 59.60
N GLU A 320 77.51 -34.92 60.51
CA GLU A 320 78.09 -34.53 61.80
C GLU A 320 78.51 -35.75 62.65
N ARG A 321 77.68 -36.81 62.66
CA ARG A 321 77.98 -38.05 63.41
C ARG A 321 79.16 -38.80 62.82
N VAL A 322 79.28 -38.87 61.50
CA VAL A 322 80.42 -39.52 60.82
C VAL A 322 81.70 -38.71 61.02
N GLU A 323 81.64 -37.38 60.99
CA GLU A 323 82.77 -36.53 61.35
C GLU A 323 83.20 -36.73 62.80
N ALA A 324 82.26 -36.79 63.74
CA ALA A 324 82.55 -37.05 65.14
C ALA A 324 83.21 -38.43 65.34
N LEU A 325 82.71 -39.47 64.67
CA LEU A 325 83.34 -40.79 64.67
C LEU A 325 84.77 -40.73 64.12
N GLY A 326 84.99 -39.96 63.05
CA GLY A 326 86.32 -39.72 62.51
C GLY A 326 87.30 -39.13 63.53
N ARG A 327 86.86 -38.11 64.28
CA ARG A 327 87.68 -37.49 65.35
C ARG A 327 88.01 -38.49 66.47
N GLU A 328 87.05 -39.33 66.86
CA GLU A 328 87.29 -40.37 67.87
C GLU A 328 88.25 -41.47 67.36
N SER A 329 88.14 -41.86 66.09
CA SER A 329 89.09 -42.81 65.47
C SER A 329 90.52 -42.25 65.38
N GLU A 330 90.68 -40.95 65.08
CA GLU A 330 91.99 -40.29 65.07
C GLU A 330 92.62 -40.28 66.47
N ARG A 331 91.84 -39.98 67.51
CA ARG A 331 92.29 -40.09 68.92
C ARG A 331 92.70 -41.52 69.27
N ALA A 332 91.92 -42.52 68.86
CA ALA A 332 92.26 -43.92 69.09
C ALA A 332 93.57 -44.32 68.38
N ALA A 333 93.79 -43.86 67.15
CA ALA A 333 95.03 -44.11 66.41
C ALA A 333 96.27 -43.48 67.09
N GLU A 334 96.12 -42.29 67.68
CA GLU A 334 97.18 -41.67 68.49
C GLU A 334 97.53 -42.53 69.71
N VAL A 335 96.53 -43.00 70.45
CA VAL A 335 96.72 -43.89 71.60
C VAL A 335 97.40 -45.20 71.19
N VAL A 336 96.98 -45.82 70.09
CA VAL A 336 97.60 -47.06 69.57
C VAL A 336 99.07 -46.84 69.21
N THR A 337 99.41 -45.67 68.66
CA THR A 337 100.79 -45.28 68.38
C THR A 337 101.63 -45.17 69.66
N ILE A 338 101.07 -44.60 70.72
CA ILE A 338 101.71 -44.52 72.04
C ILE A 338 101.93 -45.94 72.61
N ILE A 339 100.91 -46.81 72.55
CA ILE A 339 101.02 -48.20 73.03
C ILE A 339 102.10 -48.97 72.26
N LYS A 340 102.18 -48.80 70.94
CA LYS A 340 103.24 -49.38 70.11
C LYS A 340 104.61 -48.86 70.56
N GLY A 341 104.76 -47.56 70.80
CA GLY A 341 105.98 -46.98 71.33
C GLY A 341 106.38 -47.56 72.69
N ILE A 342 105.42 -47.78 73.59
CA ILE A 342 105.64 -48.44 74.89
C ILE A 342 106.05 -49.90 74.69
N ALA A 343 105.41 -50.63 73.78
CA ALA A 343 105.74 -52.01 73.48
C ALA A 343 107.16 -52.15 72.91
N ASP A 344 107.55 -51.28 71.97
CA ASP A 344 108.90 -51.26 71.39
C ASP A 344 109.97 -50.91 72.45
N GLN A 345 109.68 -49.95 73.34
CA GLN A 345 110.53 -49.66 74.50
C GLN A 345 110.64 -50.85 75.46
N THR A 346 109.52 -51.51 75.74
CA THR A 346 109.47 -52.70 76.61
C THR A 346 110.25 -53.85 76.00
N ASN A 347 110.17 -54.04 74.69
CA ASN A 347 110.93 -55.03 73.94
C ASN A 347 112.44 -54.77 74.03
N LEU A 348 112.87 -53.51 73.88
CA LEU A 348 114.27 -53.10 74.04
C LEU A 348 114.78 -53.29 75.48
N LEU A 349 113.97 -52.92 76.48
CA LEU A 349 114.28 -53.13 77.89
C LEU A 349 114.41 -54.62 78.22
N ALA A 350 113.49 -55.44 77.71
CA ALA A 350 113.50 -56.89 77.88
C ALA A 350 114.71 -57.54 77.19
N LEU A 351 115.08 -57.07 75.99
CA LEU A 351 116.29 -57.52 75.30
C LEU A 351 117.55 -57.18 76.10
N ASN A 352 117.67 -55.95 76.60
CA ASN A 352 118.79 -55.54 77.46
C ASN A 352 118.85 -56.39 78.75
N ALA A 353 117.69 -56.67 79.36
CA ALA A 353 117.61 -57.54 80.54
C ALA A 353 117.99 -59.00 80.23
N ALA A 354 117.61 -59.54 79.07
CA ALA A 354 117.99 -60.88 78.62
C ALA A 354 119.50 -60.99 78.35
N ILE A 355 120.11 -59.95 77.76
CA ILE A 355 121.56 -59.85 77.56
C ILE A 355 122.29 -59.85 78.90
N GLU A 356 121.86 -59.02 79.86
CA GLU A 356 122.52 -58.94 81.17
C GLU A 356 122.30 -60.21 82.01
N ALA A 357 121.14 -60.87 81.89
CA ALA A 357 120.87 -62.16 82.50
C ALA A 357 121.77 -63.28 81.92
N ALA A 358 122.03 -63.28 80.61
CA ALA A 358 122.99 -64.19 79.98
C ALA A 358 124.43 -63.91 80.45
N ARG A 359 124.77 -62.65 80.72
CA ARG A 359 126.07 -62.20 81.24
C ARG A 359 126.35 -62.67 82.67
N ALA A 360 125.31 -62.86 83.48
CA ALA A 360 125.38 -63.33 84.87
C ALA A 360 125.50 -64.88 85.01
N GLY A 361 125.48 -65.65 83.91
CA GLY A 361 125.64 -67.11 83.93
C GLY A 361 124.54 -67.86 84.70
N GLU A 362 124.90 -68.89 85.48
CA GLU A 362 123.94 -69.76 86.22
C GLU A 362 123.05 -68.98 87.22
N LEU A 363 123.52 -67.87 87.79
CA LEU A 363 122.74 -67.04 88.72
C LEU A 363 121.63 -66.22 88.02
N GLY A 364 121.75 -65.97 86.71
CA GLY A 364 120.83 -65.16 85.92
C GLY A 364 119.68 -65.94 85.26
N ARG A 365 119.66 -67.27 85.39
CA ARG A 365 118.79 -68.16 84.60
C ARG A 365 117.29 -67.89 84.79
N GLY A 366 116.86 -67.60 86.02
CA GLY A 366 115.47 -67.24 86.32
C GLY A 366 115.05 -65.89 85.75
N PHE A 367 115.97 -64.91 85.77
CA PHE A 367 115.76 -63.59 85.17
C PHE A 367 115.71 -63.65 83.63
N ALA A 368 116.53 -64.50 83.01
CA ALA A 368 116.52 -64.70 81.56
C ALA A 368 115.16 -65.19 81.06
N VAL A 369 114.52 -66.13 81.77
CA VAL A 369 113.18 -66.64 81.41
C VAL A 369 112.12 -65.55 81.50
N VAL A 370 112.14 -64.72 82.55
CA VAL A 370 111.20 -63.60 82.69
C VAL A 370 111.45 -62.54 81.61
N ALA A 371 112.71 -62.22 81.31
CA ALA A 371 113.05 -61.26 80.26
C ALA A 371 112.59 -61.73 78.87
N ASP A 372 112.74 -63.02 78.53
CA ASP A 372 112.22 -63.56 77.27
C ASP A 372 110.68 -63.59 77.22
N GLU A 373 110.00 -63.82 78.35
CA GLU A 373 108.52 -63.76 78.39
C GLU A 373 108.00 -62.34 78.23
N VAL A 374 108.65 -61.35 78.87
CA VAL A 374 108.35 -59.92 78.68
C VAL A 374 108.63 -59.49 77.24
N ARG A 375 109.71 -59.98 76.63
CA ARG A 375 110.05 -59.74 75.22
C ARG A 375 108.96 -60.28 74.28
N LYS A 376 108.53 -61.53 74.46
CA LYS A 376 107.41 -62.12 73.70
C LYS A 376 106.11 -61.36 73.90
N LEU A 377 105.82 -60.88 75.11
CA LEU A 377 104.62 -60.08 75.38
C LEU A 377 104.68 -58.72 74.68
N ALA A 378 105.85 -58.08 74.67
CA ALA A 378 106.09 -56.83 73.95
C ALA A 378 105.94 -57.02 72.43
N GLU A 379 106.55 -58.07 71.85
CA GLU A 379 106.39 -58.44 70.43
C GLU A 379 104.91 -58.70 70.08
N ARG A 380 104.16 -59.44 70.91
CA ARG A 380 102.71 -59.64 70.74
C ARG A 380 101.92 -58.34 70.81
N THR A 381 102.32 -57.41 71.68
CA THR A 381 101.68 -56.08 71.82
C THR A 381 101.96 -55.21 70.59
N THR A 382 103.19 -55.24 70.05
CA THR A 382 103.54 -54.56 68.79
C THR A 382 102.76 -55.14 67.61
N THR A 383 102.60 -56.46 67.52
CA THR A 383 101.75 -57.07 66.47
C THR A 383 100.28 -56.66 66.60
N ALA A 384 99.71 -56.73 67.80
CA ALA A 384 98.32 -56.34 68.03
C ALA A 384 98.08 -54.84 67.75
N THR A 385 99.01 -53.96 68.13
CA THR A 385 98.91 -52.52 67.81
C THR A 385 99.06 -52.23 66.32
N ASN A 386 99.87 -52.99 65.59
CA ASN A 386 99.93 -52.90 64.12
C ASN A 386 98.60 -53.31 63.47
N GLU A 387 97.98 -54.41 63.93
CA GLU A 387 96.67 -54.85 63.45
C GLU A 387 95.58 -53.80 63.75
N ILE A 388 95.58 -53.21 64.94
CA ILE A 388 94.67 -52.09 65.28
C ILE A 388 94.95 -50.87 64.41
N GLY A 389 96.22 -50.56 64.13
CA GLY A 389 96.61 -49.48 63.23
C GLY A 389 96.06 -49.67 61.81
N LEU A 390 96.09 -50.90 61.27
CA LEU A 390 95.47 -51.24 60.00
C LEU A 390 93.94 -51.06 60.06
N MET A 391 93.27 -51.55 61.11
CA MET A 391 91.82 -51.35 61.30
C MET A 391 91.43 -49.86 61.38
N MET A 392 92.22 -49.03 62.06
CA MET A 392 91.99 -47.57 62.12
C MET A 392 92.16 -46.92 60.74
N ASN A 393 93.11 -47.40 59.94
CA ASN A 393 93.30 -46.93 58.57
C ASN A 393 92.10 -47.29 57.67
N ASP A 394 91.60 -48.52 57.79
CA ASP A 394 90.40 -48.96 57.08
C ASP A 394 89.16 -48.17 57.51
N MET A 395 89.01 -47.89 58.82
CA MET A 395 87.94 -47.03 59.34
C MET A 395 88.00 -45.60 58.77
N ARG A 396 89.20 -45.05 58.59
CA ARG A 396 89.39 -43.74 57.95
C ARG A 396 88.97 -43.76 56.49
N GLY A 397 89.38 -44.78 55.73
CA GLY A 397 88.94 -44.96 54.34
C GLY A 397 87.42 -45.13 54.23
N ALA A 398 86.81 -45.90 55.14
CA ALA A 398 85.36 -46.06 55.21
C ALA A 398 84.64 -44.73 55.54
N LYS A 399 85.18 -43.92 56.48
CA LYS A 399 84.67 -42.57 56.79
C LYS A 399 84.67 -41.68 55.56
N GLU A 400 85.79 -41.58 54.84
CA GLU A 400 85.92 -40.76 53.63
C GLU A 400 84.92 -41.20 52.55
N SER A 401 84.76 -42.52 52.35
CA SER A 401 83.76 -43.06 51.43
C SER A 401 82.33 -42.69 51.83
N VAL A 402 81.99 -42.77 53.13
CA VAL A 402 80.65 -42.42 53.62
C VAL A 402 80.38 -40.92 53.47
N LEU A 403 81.37 -40.06 53.74
CA LEU A 403 81.25 -38.61 53.53
C LEU A 403 81.02 -38.27 52.05
N ALA A 404 81.73 -38.92 51.12
CA ALA A 404 81.48 -38.73 49.69
C ALA A 404 80.05 -39.16 49.28
N CYS A 405 79.52 -40.25 49.85
CA CYS A 405 78.12 -40.64 49.66
C CYS A 405 77.14 -39.60 50.21
N ILE A 406 77.45 -39.01 51.38
CA ILE A 406 76.63 -37.95 52.00
C ILE A 406 76.61 -36.70 51.12
N GLU A 407 77.75 -36.25 50.60
CA GLU A 407 77.81 -35.10 49.67
C GLU A 407 76.97 -35.34 48.41
N SER A 408 77.05 -36.54 47.84
CA SER A 408 76.21 -36.94 46.71
C SER A 408 74.73 -36.92 47.07
N ALA A 409 74.35 -37.44 48.24
CA ALA A 409 72.97 -37.45 48.71
C ALA A 409 72.42 -36.03 48.91
N VAL A 410 73.22 -35.10 49.47
CA VAL A 410 72.84 -33.69 49.59
C VAL A 410 72.59 -33.06 48.22
N SER A 411 73.46 -33.33 47.24
CA SER A 411 73.29 -32.85 45.86
C SER A 411 71.97 -33.36 45.25
N LEU A 412 71.69 -34.66 45.37
CA LEU A 412 70.43 -35.25 44.89
C LEU A 412 69.20 -34.62 45.54
N VAL A 413 69.23 -34.37 46.85
CA VAL A 413 68.12 -33.72 47.56
C VAL A 413 67.91 -32.29 47.07
N ASN A 414 68.97 -31.51 46.88
CA ASN A 414 68.87 -30.15 46.33
C ASN A 414 68.26 -30.15 44.91
N THR A 415 68.67 -31.08 44.05
CA THR A 415 68.06 -31.27 42.74
C THR A 415 66.59 -31.66 42.85
N GLY A 416 66.24 -32.55 43.78
CA GLY A 416 64.86 -32.96 44.07
C GLY A 416 63.97 -31.79 44.50
N VAL A 417 64.46 -30.92 45.39
CA VAL A 417 63.78 -29.69 45.82
C VAL A 417 63.56 -28.75 44.63
N ALA A 418 64.58 -28.55 43.79
CA ALA A 418 64.46 -27.68 42.62
C ALA A 418 63.42 -28.18 41.61
N HIS A 419 63.39 -29.50 41.34
CA HIS A 419 62.38 -30.10 40.46
C HIS A 419 60.97 -30.02 41.05
N ALA A 420 60.82 -30.27 42.35
CA ALA A 420 59.52 -30.13 43.01
C ALA A 420 59.04 -28.67 42.99
N GLY A 421 59.94 -27.69 43.19
CA GLY A 421 59.62 -26.26 43.06
C GLY A 421 59.10 -25.91 41.66
N ALA A 422 59.82 -26.33 40.61
CA ALA A 422 59.40 -26.09 39.22
C ALA A 422 58.05 -26.77 38.87
N ALA A 423 57.78 -27.95 39.44
CA ALA A 423 56.48 -28.59 39.33
C ALA A 423 55.38 -27.78 40.02
N GLY A 424 55.66 -27.21 41.20
CA GLY A 424 54.77 -26.31 41.92
C GLY A 424 54.40 -25.07 41.09
N ASP A 425 55.39 -24.37 40.54
CA ASP A 425 55.19 -23.20 39.69
C ASP A 425 54.31 -23.53 38.45
N SER A 426 54.52 -24.71 37.86
CA SER A 426 53.74 -25.18 36.72
C SER A 426 52.28 -25.44 37.10
N ILE A 427 52.02 -26.00 38.29
CA ILE A 427 50.68 -26.23 38.81
C ILE A 427 49.97 -24.91 39.13
N ASP A 428 50.67 -23.94 39.71
CA ASP A 428 50.11 -22.62 40.00
C ASP A 428 49.72 -21.90 38.69
N LEU A 429 50.53 -22.03 37.64
CA LEU A 429 50.18 -21.54 36.29
C LEU A 429 48.93 -22.22 35.72
N ILE A 430 48.81 -23.56 35.87
CA ILE A 430 47.62 -24.31 35.42
C ILE A 430 46.38 -23.81 36.16
N THR A 431 46.46 -23.62 37.48
CA THR A 431 45.37 -23.10 38.32
C THR A 431 44.92 -21.72 37.84
N GLY A 432 45.87 -20.81 37.58
CA GLY A 432 45.56 -19.48 37.05
C GLY A 432 44.87 -19.53 35.67
N ARG A 433 45.33 -20.40 34.78
CA ARG A 433 44.71 -20.59 33.45
C ARG A 433 43.32 -21.21 33.54
N ALA A 434 43.13 -22.19 34.43
CA ALA A 434 41.83 -22.81 34.66
C ALA A 434 40.80 -21.76 35.13
N ASN A 435 41.17 -20.92 36.09
CA ASN A 435 40.32 -19.80 36.54
C ASN A 435 40.00 -18.81 35.40
N GLY A 436 40.99 -18.44 34.59
CA GLY A 436 40.78 -17.57 33.43
C GLY A 436 39.79 -18.14 32.40
N VAL A 437 39.75 -19.47 32.21
CA VAL A 437 38.72 -20.12 31.38
C VAL A 437 37.32 -19.94 32.00
N GLY A 438 37.20 -20.03 33.33
CA GLY A 438 35.93 -19.80 34.03
C GLY A 438 35.37 -18.38 33.79
N ASP A 439 36.23 -17.37 33.78
CA ASP A 439 35.84 -15.97 33.50
C ASP A 439 35.37 -15.76 32.05
N ILE A 440 36.03 -16.40 31.09
CA ILE A 440 35.61 -16.38 29.69
C ILE A 440 34.24 -17.04 29.54
N VAL A 441 34.04 -18.19 30.17
CA VAL A 441 32.77 -18.92 30.15
C VAL A 441 31.63 -18.12 30.79
N ASN A 442 31.90 -17.36 31.85
CA ASN A 442 30.97 -16.37 32.41
C ASN A 442 30.53 -15.34 31.36
N SER A 443 31.50 -14.77 30.64
CA SER A 443 31.23 -13.77 29.61
C SER A 443 30.40 -14.35 28.44
N ILE A 444 30.71 -15.58 28.02
CA ILE A 444 29.92 -16.32 27.02
C ILE A 444 28.49 -16.53 27.51
N SER A 445 28.30 -16.91 28.77
CA SER A 445 26.96 -17.15 29.34
C SER A 445 26.10 -15.88 29.28
N ASN A 446 26.68 -14.72 29.64
CA ASN A 446 25.99 -13.43 29.55
C ASN A 446 25.62 -13.07 28.10
N ALA A 447 26.53 -13.28 27.16
CA ALA A 447 26.27 -13.02 25.74
C ALA A 447 25.17 -13.94 25.16
N LEU A 448 25.08 -15.19 25.63
CA LEU A 448 24.02 -16.11 25.24
C LEU A 448 22.65 -15.71 25.80
N GLU A 449 22.60 -15.16 27.01
CA GLU A 449 21.38 -14.59 27.60
C GLU A 449 20.85 -13.43 26.73
N GLU A 450 21.74 -12.51 26.33
CA GLU A 450 21.40 -11.39 25.43
C GLU A 450 20.95 -11.90 24.05
N GLN A 451 21.65 -12.88 23.48
CA GLN A 451 21.23 -13.49 22.21
C GLN A 451 19.87 -14.19 22.32
N SER A 452 19.57 -14.83 23.46
CA SER A 452 18.27 -15.48 23.68
C SER A 452 17.14 -14.45 23.67
N GLN A 453 17.33 -13.31 24.34
CA GLN A 453 16.36 -12.21 24.34
C GLN A 453 16.17 -11.64 22.93
N ALA A 454 17.26 -11.38 22.21
CA ALA A 454 17.19 -10.91 20.82
C ALA A 454 16.47 -11.90 19.90
N ALA A 455 16.72 -13.21 20.05
CA ALA A 455 16.03 -14.24 19.28
C ALA A 455 14.51 -14.27 19.55
N GLN A 456 14.09 -14.06 20.81
CA GLN A 456 12.67 -13.95 21.17
C GLN A 456 12.01 -12.70 20.56
N GLU A 457 12.71 -11.56 20.54
CA GLU A 457 12.21 -10.35 19.86
C GLU A 457 12.07 -10.55 18.36
N ILE A 458 13.06 -11.19 17.71
CA ILE A 458 12.98 -11.52 16.28
C ILE A 458 11.79 -12.46 16.02
N ALA A 459 11.57 -13.48 16.86
CA ALA A 459 10.42 -14.37 16.74
C ALA A 459 9.09 -13.59 16.78
N ARG A 460 8.97 -12.63 17.71
CA ARG A 460 7.78 -11.78 17.82
C ARG A 460 7.59 -10.88 16.58
N HIS A 461 8.68 -10.37 16.00
CA HIS A 461 8.62 -9.60 14.76
C HIS A 461 8.21 -10.45 13.56
N VAL A 462 8.70 -11.69 13.46
CA VAL A 462 8.29 -12.67 12.43
C VAL A 462 6.79 -12.94 12.51
N GLU A 463 6.25 -13.19 13.71
CA GLU A 463 4.81 -13.35 13.94
C GLU A 463 4.01 -12.13 13.47
N HIS A 464 4.48 -10.92 13.81
CA HIS A 464 3.83 -9.68 13.39
C HIS A 464 3.85 -9.48 11.87
N ILE A 465 4.96 -9.81 11.20
CA ILE A 465 5.09 -9.76 9.75
C ILE A 465 4.12 -10.74 9.09
N SER A 466 3.96 -11.95 9.64
CA SER A 466 2.97 -12.93 9.16
C SER A 466 1.54 -12.38 9.25
N GLN A 467 1.16 -11.80 10.38
CA GLN A 467 -0.16 -11.18 10.54
C GLN A 467 -0.38 -10.00 9.58
N MET A 468 0.66 -9.22 9.29
CA MET A 468 0.60 -8.14 8.29
C MET A 468 0.41 -8.67 6.87
N ALA A 469 1.05 -9.80 6.54
CA ALA A 469 0.88 -10.47 5.25
C ALA A 469 -0.56 -10.96 5.07
N ASP A 470 -1.15 -11.58 6.09
CA ASP A 470 -2.56 -12.01 6.06
C ASP A 470 -3.53 -10.84 5.86
N ARG A 471 -3.33 -9.74 6.59
CA ARG A 471 -4.16 -8.53 6.40
C ARG A 471 -4.00 -7.93 5.01
N SER A 472 -2.78 -7.97 4.47
CA SER A 472 -2.50 -7.49 3.10
C SER A 472 -3.17 -8.38 2.06
N ALA A 473 -3.22 -9.71 2.27
CA ALA A 473 -3.95 -10.63 1.40
C ALA A 473 -5.45 -10.29 1.35
N VAL A 474 -6.08 -10.08 2.51
CA VAL A 474 -7.50 -9.70 2.61
C VAL A 474 -7.75 -8.37 1.90
N ALA A 475 -6.98 -7.32 2.22
CA ALA A 475 -7.13 -6.01 1.60
C ALA A 475 -6.95 -6.06 0.08
N THR A 476 -6.01 -6.89 -0.40
CA THR A 476 -5.78 -7.09 -1.84
C THR A 476 -6.96 -7.79 -2.52
N SER A 477 -7.57 -8.77 -1.86
CA SER A 477 -8.79 -9.41 -2.34
C SER A 477 -9.96 -8.43 -2.42
N ASP A 478 -10.12 -7.54 -1.44
CA ASP A 478 -11.16 -6.52 -1.44
C ASP A 478 -10.98 -5.53 -2.60
N ILE A 479 -9.75 -5.04 -2.82
CA ILE A 479 -9.42 -4.15 -3.95
C ILE A 479 -9.73 -4.82 -5.30
N ALA A 480 -9.41 -6.11 -5.45
CA ALA A 480 -9.74 -6.86 -6.67
C ALA A 480 -11.27 -6.96 -6.88
N GLY A 481 -12.03 -7.14 -5.81
CA GLY A 481 -13.49 -7.11 -5.82
C GLY A 481 -14.04 -5.75 -6.25
N GLU A 482 -13.53 -4.66 -5.66
CA GLU A 482 -13.91 -3.29 -6.03
C GLU A 482 -13.55 -2.94 -7.48
N ALA A 483 -12.40 -3.38 -7.97
CA ALA A 483 -12.00 -3.20 -9.36
C ALA A 483 -12.96 -3.93 -10.33
N THR A 484 -13.43 -5.10 -9.95
CA THR A 484 -14.45 -5.85 -10.72
C THR A 484 -15.78 -5.09 -10.74
N ALA A 485 -16.22 -4.56 -9.60
CA ALA A 485 -17.43 -3.72 -9.53
C ALA A 485 -17.30 -2.44 -10.37
N LEU A 486 -16.11 -1.81 -10.37
CA LEU A 486 -15.84 -0.62 -11.17
C LEU A 486 -15.92 -0.89 -12.67
N THR A 487 -15.41 -2.05 -13.11
CA THR A 487 -15.55 -2.54 -14.49
C THR A 487 -17.03 -2.67 -14.86
N GLY A 488 -17.83 -3.35 -14.04
CA GLY A 488 -19.27 -3.50 -14.29
C GLY A 488 -20.03 -2.16 -14.34
N ASN A 489 -19.66 -1.20 -13.50
CA ASN A 489 -20.23 0.15 -13.50
C ASN A 489 -19.85 0.93 -14.78
N ALA A 490 -18.59 0.84 -15.21
CA ALA A 490 -18.12 1.47 -16.43
C ALA A 490 -18.82 0.90 -17.68
N GLU A 491 -18.98 -0.42 -17.76
CA GLU A 491 -19.72 -1.09 -18.83
C GLU A 491 -21.20 -0.69 -18.84
N SER A 492 -21.84 -0.64 -17.67
CA SER A 492 -23.24 -0.20 -17.54
C SER A 492 -23.43 1.25 -18.00
N LEU A 493 -22.52 2.15 -17.61
CA LEU A 493 -22.53 3.53 -18.06
C LEU A 493 -22.31 3.62 -19.58
N ARG A 494 -21.36 2.86 -20.14
CA ARG A 494 -21.12 2.81 -21.58
C ARG A 494 -22.36 2.35 -22.34
N SER A 495 -22.99 1.27 -21.90
CA SER A 495 -24.22 0.74 -22.51
C SER A 495 -25.37 1.74 -22.46
N ALA A 496 -25.54 2.46 -21.35
CA ALA A 496 -26.55 3.52 -21.24
C ALA A 496 -26.29 4.67 -22.23
N LEU A 497 -25.01 4.99 -22.49
CA LEU A 497 -24.59 6.04 -23.41
C LEU A 497 -24.58 5.60 -24.89
N GLU A 498 -24.49 4.31 -25.19
CA GLU A 498 -24.49 3.75 -26.57
C GLU A 498 -25.79 4.04 -27.32
N ARG A 499 -26.91 4.17 -26.61
CA ARG A 499 -28.20 4.57 -27.22
C ARG A 499 -28.13 5.94 -27.89
N PHE A 500 -27.28 6.85 -27.41
CA PHE A 500 -27.20 8.21 -27.92
C PHE A 500 -26.25 8.29 -29.12
N HIS A 501 -26.79 8.72 -30.25
CA HIS A 501 -26.07 9.00 -31.48
C HIS A 501 -25.75 10.49 -31.49
N ILE A 502 -24.49 10.79 -31.16
CA ILE A 502 -23.89 12.12 -31.15
C ILE A 502 -23.25 12.33 -32.51
#